data_AF-A0A0C2GF48-F1
#
_entry.id   AF-A0A0C2GF48-F1
#
_cell.length_a   1.000
_cell.length_b   1.000
_cell.length_c   1.000
_cell.angle_alpha   90.00
_cell.angle_beta   90.00
_cell.angle_gamma   90.00
#
_symmetry.space_group_name_H-M   'P 1'
#
loop_
_entity.id
_entity.type
_entity.pdbx_description
1 polymer ?
#
loop_
_entity_poly.entity_id
_entity_poly.type
_entity_poly.pdbx_seq_one_letter_code
_entity_poly.pdbx_strand_id
1 'polypeptide(L)' 'MNRVTKSVADTDCSYRIHRYSPSQCVALDAKVGETLFHKWQCDSPPMYKYLVHDCWVKSERSSVQILDNEGFVFHILD' A
#
# COMPACT_ATOMS: atom_id res chain seq x y z
N MET A 1 5.98 33.85 -8.02
CA MET A 1 6.10 32.45 -8.49
C MET A 1 4.71 31.83 -8.46
N ASN A 2 4.10 31.58 -9.62
CA ASN A 2 2.80 30.90 -9.68
C ASN A 2 3.00 29.44 -9.29
N ARG A 3 2.48 29.03 -8.14
CA ARG A 3 2.51 27.64 -7.70
C ARG A 3 1.42 26.89 -8.47
N VAL A 4 1.79 26.23 -9.56
CA VAL A 4 0.87 25.35 -10.28
C VAL A 4 0.58 24.17 -9.35
N THR A 5 -0.63 24.14 -8.80
CA THR A 5 -1.08 23.06 -7.94
C THR A 5 -1.37 21.84 -8.81
N LYS A 6 -0.76 20.71 -8.47
CA LYS A 6 -1.02 19.43 -9.16
C LYS A 6 -2.52 19.10 -9.09
N SER A 7 -3.10 18.62 -10.19
CA SER A 7 -4.49 18.14 -10.19
C SER A 7 -4.57 16.78 -9.50
N VAL A 8 -5.72 16.47 -8.89
CA VAL A 8 -6.00 15.13 -8.34
C VAL A 8 -5.90 14.07 -9.43
N ALA A 9 -6.39 14.39 -10.64
CA ALA A 9 -6.41 13.49 -11.79
C ALA A 9 -5.00 13.10 -12.28
N ASP A 10 -3.99 13.91 -11.97
CA ASP A 10 -2.61 13.68 -12.40
C ASP A 10 -1.79 12.94 -11.33
N THR A 11 -2.40 12.55 -10.21
CA THR A 11 -1.70 11.89 -9.09
C THR A 11 -1.21 10.51 -9.51
N ASP A 12 0.08 10.26 -9.30
CA ASP A 12 0.68 8.94 -9.51
C ASP A 12 0.89 8.28 -8.15
N CYS A 13 0.61 6.98 -8.09
CA CYS A 13 0.71 6.19 -6.87
C CYS A 13 1.57 4.96 -7.13
N SER A 14 2.47 4.68 -6.20
CA SER A 14 3.27 3.46 -6.19
C SER A 14 2.92 2.59 -4.99
N TYR A 15 3.02 1.28 -5.19
CA TYR A 15 2.87 0.27 -4.16
C TYR A 15 4.14 -0.58 -4.10
N ARG A 16 4.70 -0.74 -2.90
CA ARG A 16 5.85 -1.62 -2.65
C ARG A 16 5.70 -2.35 -1.33
N ILE A 17 6.27 -3.55 -1.29
CA ILE A 17 6.38 -4.35 -0.08
C ILE A 17 7.79 -4.16 0.48
N HIS A 18 7.89 -3.92 1.77
CA HIS A 18 9.16 -3.70 2.47
C HIS A 18 9.35 -4.73 3.58
N ARG A 19 10.61 -5.07 3.86
CA ARG A 19 11.01 -5.90 5.01
C ARG A 19 11.55 -5.00 6.12
N TYR A 20 11.38 -5.43 7.37
CA TYR A 20 11.87 -4.79 8.60
C TYR A 20 11.21 -3.44 8.97
N SER A 21 11.00 -2.53 8.01
CA SER A 21 10.21 -1.31 8.22
C SER A 21 9.66 -0.72 6.91
N PRO A 22 8.68 0.21 6.97
CA PRO A 22 8.15 0.90 5.79
C PRO A 22 9.15 1.80 5.05
N SER A 23 10.30 2.10 5.64
CA SER A 23 11.35 2.93 5.01
C SER A 23 12.59 2.13 4.62
N GLN A 24 12.63 0.84 4.98
CA GLN A 24 13.77 -0.04 4.75
C GLN A 24 13.63 -0.84 3.45
N CYS A 25 14.41 -1.89 3.28
CA CYS A 25 14.58 -2.62 2.02
C CYS A 25 13.26 -3.07 1.39
N VAL A 26 13.16 -2.93 0.06
CA VAL A 26 12.08 -3.53 -0.73
C VAL A 26 12.25 -5.05 -0.71
N ALA A 27 11.20 -5.77 -0.37
CA ALA A 27 11.19 -7.22 -0.31
C ALA A 27 10.96 -7.80 -1.71
N LEU A 28 11.80 -8.77 -2.11
CA LEU A 28 11.60 -9.57 -3.32
C LEU A 28 10.93 -10.92 -3.02
N ASP A 29 11.17 -11.44 -1.81
CA ASP A 29 10.56 -12.64 -1.26
C ASP A 29 10.23 -12.44 0.22
N ALA A 30 9.61 -13.43 0.83
CA ALA A 30 9.39 -13.53 2.26
C ALA A 30 9.15 -14.99 2.66
N LYS A 31 9.43 -15.32 3.92
CA LYS A 31 9.13 -16.62 4.52
C LYS A 31 7.90 -16.54 5.41
N VAL A 32 7.21 -17.67 5.58
CA VAL A 32 6.12 -17.79 6.56
C VAL A 32 6.63 -17.41 7.95
N GLY A 33 5.87 -16.58 8.65
CA GLY A 33 6.24 -16.01 9.95
C GLY A 33 7.04 -14.71 9.89
N GLU A 34 7.51 -14.26 8.72
CA GLU A 34 8.11 -12.93 8.57
C GLU A 34 7.04 -11.84 8.45
N THR A 35 7.29 -10.68 9.07
CA THR A 35 6.44 -9.50 8.93
C THR A 35 6.86 -8.69 7.71
N LEU A 36 5.86 -8.34 6.88
CA LEU A 36 6.02 -7.46 5.73
C LEU A 36 5.25 -6.16 5.94
N PHE A 37 5.79 -5.09 5.35
CA PHE A 37 5.19 -3.76 5.40
C PHE A 37 4.70 -3.38 4.01
N HIS A 38 3.39 -3.25 3.87
CA HIS A 38 2.75 -2.77 2.65
C HIS A 38 2.79 -1.23 2.63
N LYS A 39 3.38 -0.63 1.59
CA LYS A 39 3.52 0.81 1.47
C LYS A 39 2.92 1.32 0.18
N TRP A 40 1.95 2.22 0.33
CA TRP A 40 1.41 3.04 -0.74
C TRP A 40 1.93 4.46 -0.60
N GLN A 41 2.40 5.02 -1.71
CA GLN A 41 2.89 6.38 -1.75
C GLN A 41 2.41 7.06 -3.02
N CYS A 42 1.71 8.18 -2.84
CA CYS A 42 1.22 9.00 -3.94
C CYS A 42 1.83 10.40 -3.85
N ASP A 43 2.07 11.03 -4.99
CA ASP A 43 2.57 12.40 -5.08
C ASP A 43 1.41 13.42 -5.10
N SER A 44 0.56 13.33 -4.09
CA SER A 44 -0.70 14.06 -4.01
C SER A 44 -0.54 15.57 -3.90
N PRO A 45 -1.54 16.35 -4.37
CA PRO A 45 -1.59 17.77 -4.04
C PRO A 45 -1.71 17.94 -2.51
N PRO A 46 -1.16 19.02 -1.91
CA PRO A 46 -1.02 19.16 -0.45
C PRO A 46 -2.35 19.08 0.34
N MET A 47 -3.46 19.40 -0.31
CA MET A 47 -4.80 19.41 0.27
C MET A 47 -5.49 18.03 0.29
N TYR A 48 -4.91 17.01 -0.35
CA TYR A 48 -5.46 15.67 -0.41
C TYR A 48 -4.58 14.66 0.32
N LYS A 49 -5.25 13.75 1.02
CA LYS A 49 -4.67 12.52 1.58
C LYS A 49 -5.36 11.34 0.92
N TYR A 50 -4.62 10.26 0.75
CA TYR A 50 -5.10 9.03 0.14
C TYR A 50 -5.26 7.95 1.20
N LEU A 51 -6.35 7.20 1.07
CA LEU A 51 -6.62 6.00 1.84
C LEU A 51 -6.60 4.81 0.88
N VAL A 52 -6.10 3.67 1.33
CA VAL A 52 -6.25 2.41 0.59
C VAL A 52 -7.66 1.90 0.88
N HIS A 53 -8.46 1.71 -0.17
CA HIS A 53 -9.85 1.30 -0.02
C HIS A 53 -9.96 -0.21 0.20
N ASP A 54 -9.40 -1.03 -0.69
CA ASP A 54 -9.34 -2.48 -0.49
C ASP A 54 -7.95 -3.01 -0.85
N CYS A 55 -7.54 -4.09 -0.18
CA CYS A 55 -6.35 -4.83 -0.55
C CYS A 55 -6.59 -6.33 -0.49
N TRP A 56 -6.23 -7.01 -1.57
CA TRP A 56 -6.34 -8.45 -1.73
C TRP A 56 -5.00 -9.04 -2.09
N VAL A 57 -4.65 -10.14 -1.44
CA VAL A 57 -3.52 -10.99 -1.81
C VAL A 57 -4.05 -12.17 -2.60
N LYS A 58 -3.55 -12.34 -3.82
CA LYS A 58 -3.98 -13.38 -4.74
C LYS A 58 -2.83 -14.34 -5.05
N SER A 59 -3.12 -15.62 -5.01
CA SER A 59 -2.28 -16.71 -5.52
C SER A 59 -2.97 -17.40 -6.70
N GLU A 60 -2.34 -18.44 -7.24
CA GLU A 60 -2.97 -19.29 -8.24
C GLU A 60 -4.21 -20.05 -7.71
N ARG A 61 -4.29 -20.25 -6.39
CA ARG A 61 -5.29 -21.12 -5.74
C ARG A 61 -6.32 -20.37 -4.92
N SER A 62 -5.98 -19.19 -4.40
CA SER A 62 -6.79 -18.47 -3.44
C SER A 62 -6.67 -16.96 -3.60
N SER A 63 -7.66 -16.25 -3.08
CA SER A 63 -7.64 -14.79 -2.91
C SER A 63 -8.11 -14.48 -1.50
N VAL A 64 -7.37 -13.64 -0.79
CA VAL A 64 -7.64 -13.29 0.61
C VAL A 64 -7.64 -11.77 0.74
N GLN A 65 -8.67 -11.22 1.39
CA GLN A 65 -8.74 -9.79 1.69
C GLN A 65 -7.91 -9.50 2.94
N ILE A 66 -7.02 -8.51 2.86
CA ILE A 66 -6.18 -8.06 3.98
C ILE A 66 -6.50 -6.64 4.44
N LEU A 67 -7.24 -5.89 3.62
CA LEU A 67 -7.79 -4.59 3.97
C LEU A 67 -9.15 -4.45 3.29
N ASP A 68 -10.15 -4.03 4.06
CA ASP A 68 -11.48 -3.68 3.55
C ASP A 68 -11.71 -2.17 3.46
N ASN A 69 -12.81 -1.81 2.80
CA ASN A 69 -13.26 -0.45 2.57
C ASN A 69 -13.63 0.34 3.82
N GLU A 70 -13.78 -0.32 4.97
CA GLU A 70 -13.97 0.31 6.27
C GLU A 70 -12.62 0.63 6.95
N GLY A 71 -11.51 0.21 6.34
CA GLY A 71 -10.14 0.41 6.83
C GLY A 71 -9.69 -0.64 7.84
N PHE A 72 -10.40 -1.77 7.94
CA PHE A 72 -10.03 -2.87 8.84
C PHE A 72 -8.94 -3.73 8.22
N VAL A 73 -7.84 -3.92 8.97
CA VAL A 73 -6.71 -4.76 8.54
C VAL A 73 -6.90 -6.18 9.06
N PHE A 74 -7.02 -7.14 8.15
CA PHE A 74 -7.04 -8.55 8.51
C PHE A 74 -5.62 -9.09 8.61
N HIS A 75 -5.27 -9.61 9.78
CA HIS A 75 -4.04 -10.37 9.96
C HIS A 75 -4.24 -11.79 9.43
N ILE A 76 -3.51 -12.14 8.37
CA ILE A 76 -3.42 -13.54 7.93
C ILE A 76 -2.56 -14.27 8.97
N LEU A 77 -3.21 -15.00 9.86
CA LEU A 77 -2.58 -15.98 10.74
C LEU A 77 -2.78 -17.35 10.09
N ASP A 78 -1.68 -18.00 9.68
CA ASP A 78 -1.67 -19.44 9.40
C ASP A 78 -1.80 -20.24 10.71
#